data_AF-A0A956MX21-F1
#
_entry.id   AF-A0A956MX21-F1
#
_cell.length_a   1.000
_cell.length_b   1.000
_cell.length_c   1.000
_cell.angle_alpha   90.00
_cell.angle_beta   90.00
_cell.angle_gamma   90.00
#
_symmetry.space_group_name_H-M   'P 1'
#
loop_
_entity.id
_entity.type
_entity.pdbx_description
1 polymer ?
#
loop_
_entity_poly.entity_id
_entity_poly.type
_entity_poly.pdbx_seq_one_letter_code
_entity_poly.pdbx_strand_id
1 'polypeptide(L)'
;MKIEWKYIAFFVLTALGLSFPVQQRYIDSFFQSIAKGTFLSGSSYLLAGISTLVAALAAFAFHKDVSNKITILGATKGKNVLILILPVAAFSTVGLKNSFGINESLFGFAFAAVNTLYAFAEEFGWRKYLQNALEGFNRNAKYLLIAAVWWVWHFRFATQFDLFIFPLIC
;
A
#
# COMPACT_ATOMS: atom_id res chain seq x y z
N MET A 1 22.86 -12.55 7.01
CA MET A 1 21.63 -13.31 6.72
C MET A 1 21.62 -13.60 5.23
N LYS A 2 21.39 -14.85 4.80
CA LYS A 2 21.37 -15.21 3.38
C LYS A 2 20.06 -14.69 2.75
N ILE A 3 20.15 -14.06 1.59
CA ILE A 3 18.98 -13.57 0.86
C ILE A 3 18.41 -14.71 0.01
N GLU A 4 17.13 -15.00 0.18
CA GLU A 4 16.42 -16.00 -0.62
C GLU A 4 15.63 -15.33 -1.75
N TRP A 5 16.31 -15.08 -2.87
CA TRP A 5 15.75 -14.37 -4.03
C TRP A 5 14.47 -14.98 -4.61
N LYS A 6 14.28 -16.30 -4.50
CA LYS A 6 13.06 -16.99 -4.94
C LYS A 6 11.79 -16.45 -4.26
N TYR A 7 11.84 -16.16 -2.97
CA TYR A 7 10.68 -15.65 -2.22
C TYR A 7 10.48 -14.15 -2.42
N ILE A 8 11.56 -13.41 -2.69
CA ILE A 8 11.48 -12.01 -3.11
C ILE A 8 10.82 -11.92 -4.48
N ALA A 9 11.29 -12.71 -5.46
CA ALA A 9 10.70 -12.78 -6.78
C ALA A 9 9.22 -13.20 -6.72
N PHE A 10 8.89 -14.23 -5.92
CA PHE A 10 7.51 -14.65 -5.69
C PHE A 10 6.63 -13.51 -5.16
N PHE A 11 7.08 -12.80 -4.13
CA PHE A 11 6.36 -11.64 -3.60
C PHE A 11 6.15 -10.56 -4.64
N VAL A 12 7.22 -10.16 -5.35
CA VAL A 12 7.15 -9.10 -6.36
C VAL A 12 6.20 -9.49 -7.50
N LEU A 13 6.34 -10.68 -8.06
CA LEU A 13 5.49 -11.16 -9.15
C LEU A 13 4.02 -11.27 -8.71
N THR A 14 3.76 -11.72 -7.48
CA THR A 14 2.39 -11.81 -6.94
C THR A 14 1.79 -10.42 -6.73
N ALA A 15 2.55 -9.49 -6.13
CA ALA A 15 2.08 -8.13 -5.91
C ALA A 15 1.77 -7.42 -7.22
N LEU A 16 2.66 -7.53 -8.22
CA LEU A 16 2.47 -6.97 -9.55
C LEU A 16 1.31 -7.65 -10.30
N GLY A 17 1.22 -8.98 -10.26
CA GLY A 17 0.17 -9.73 -10.95
C GLY A 17 -1.23 -9.43 -10.41
N LEU A 18 -1.34 -9.26 -9.09
CA LEU A 18 -2.61 -8.91 -8.44
C LEU A 18 -2.96 -7.43 -8.60
N SER A 19 -1.98 -6.52 -8.61
CA SER A 19 -2.25 -5.09 -8.80
C SER A 19 -2.51 -4.71 -10.26
N PHE A 20 -1.95 -5.45 -11.21
CA PHE A 20 -2.04 -5.10 -12.63
C PHE A 20 -3.48 -4.90 -13.14
N PRO A 21 -4.46 -5.79 -12.90
CA PRO A 21 -5.85 -5.56 -13.31
C PRO A 21 -6.49 -4.34 -12.64
N VAL A 22 -6.05 -3.99 -11.43
CA VAL A 22 -6.49 -2.78 -10.70
C VAL A 22 -5.94 -1.54 -11.41
N GLN A 23 -4.63 -1.50 -11.67
CA GLN A 23 -3.97 -0.35 -12.29
C GLN A 23 -4.46 -0.10 -13.72
N GLN A 24 -4.76 -1.18 -14.46
CA GLN A 24 -5.35 -1.11 -15.80
C GLN A 24 -6.86 -0.89 -15.82
N ARG A 25 -7.50 -0.74 -14.64
CA ARG A 25 -8.95 -0.51 -14.47
C ARG A 25 -9.85 -1.64 -14.98
N TYR A 26 -9.31 -2.83 -15.20
CA TYR A 26 -10.07 -3.98 -15.72
C TYR A 26 -11.13 -4.47 -14.74
N ILE A 27 -10.96 -4.19 -13.45
CA ILE A 27 -11.88 -4.59 -12.38
C ILE A 27 -12.72 -3.43 -11.84
N ASP A 28 -12.60 -2.22 -12.41
CA ASP A 28 -13.31 -1.03 -11.92
C ASP A 28 -14.83 -1.23 -11.96
N SER A 29 -15.36 -1.79 -13.04
CA SER A 29 -16.80 -2.05 -13.19
C SER A 29 -17.31 -3.05 -12.15
N PHE A 30 -16.54 -4.11 -11.90
CA PHE A 30 -16.83 -5.10 -10.86
C PHE A 30 -16.84 -4.45 -9.47
N PHE A 31 -15.80 -3.69 -9.13
CA PHE A 31 -15.70 -3.01 -7.84
C PHE A 31 -16.82 -1.98 -7.66
N GLN A 32 -17.11 -1.18 -8.69
CA GLN A 32 -18.22 -0.22 -8.69
C GLN A 32 -19.57 -0.90 -8.48
N SER A 33 -19.77 -2.12 -9.01
CA SER A 33 -21.02 -2.85 -8.81
C SER A 33 -21.25 -3.23 -7.34
N ILE A 34 -20.17 -3.59 -6.63
CA ILE A 34 -20.21 -3.97 -5.21
C ILE A 34 -20.27 -2.75 -4.29
N ALA A 35 -19.52 -1.70 -4.61
CA ALA A 35 -19.43 -0.48 -3.83
C ALA A 35 -20.51 0.55 -4.21
N LYS A 36 -21.48 0.19 -5.05
CA LYS A 36 -22.52 1.10 -5.55
C LYS A 36 -23.29 1.73 -4.40
N GLY A 37 -23.47 3.05 -4.46
CA GLY A 37 -24.18 3.81 -3.42
C GLY A 37 -23.36 4.07 -2.16
N THR A 38 -22.11 3.58 -2.10
CA THR A 38 -21.16 3.92 -1.03
C THR A 38 -20.16 4.96 -1.52
N PHE A 39 -19.52 5.66 -0.58
CA PHE A 39 -18.43 6.58 -0.88
C PHE A 39 -17.17 5.89 -1.42
N LEU A 40 -17.09 4.56 -1.32
CA LEU A 40 -15.98 3.77 -1.84
C LEU A 40 -16.10 3.50 -3.34
N SER A 41 -17.24 3.79 -3.97
CA SER A 41 -17.47 3.47 -5.40
C SER A 41 -16.37 3.96 -6.36
N GLY A 42 -15.72 5.10 -6.06
CA GLY A 42 -14.60 5.65 -6.84
C GLY A 42 -13.21 5.15 -6.43
N SER A 43 -13.12 4.24 -5.45
CA SER A 43 -11.88 3.89 -4.77
C SER A 43 -11.37 2.49 -5.12
N SER A 44 -11.51 2.07 -6.38
CA SER A 44 -11.01 0.76 -6.83
C SER A 44 -9.50 0.58 -6.62
N TYR A 45 -8.75 1.68 -6.57
CA TYR A 45 -7.32 1.72 -6.22
C TYR A 45 -7.01 1.06 -4.86
N LEU A 46 -7.97 0.99 -3.93
CA LEU A 46 -7.78 0.32 -2.63
C LEU A 46 -7.41 -1.16 -2.79
N LEU A 47 -7.88 -1.80 -3.85
CA LEU A 47 -7.55 -3.19 -4.18
C LEU A 47 -6.08 -3.36 -4.56
N ALA A 48 -5.44 -2.31 -5.09
CA ALA A 48 -4.00 -2.33 -5.31
C ALA A 48 -3.30 -2.51 -3.97
N GLY A 49 -3.56 -1.71 -2.94
CA GLY A 49 -2.92 -1.85 -1.62
C GLY A 49 -3.17 -3.22 -0.98
N ILE A 50 -4.32 -3.84 -1.21
CA ILE A 50 -4.59 -5.21 -0.76
C ILE A 50 -3.68 -6.24 -1.46
N SER A 51 -3.31 -6.01 -2.73
CA SER A 51 -2.42 -6.91 -3.48
C SER A 51 -1.07 -7.14 -2.79
N THR A 52 -0.49 -6.10 -2.20
CA THR A 52 0.81 -6.16 -1.52
C THR A 52 0.71 -6.89 -0.20
N LEU A 53 -0.39 -6.69 0.54
CA LEU A 53 -0.69 -7.43 1.76
C LEU A 53 -0.86 -8.92 1.47
N VAL A 54 -1.66 -9.29 0.46
CA VAL A 54 -1.88 -10.68 0.06
C VAL A 54 -0.56 -11.32 -0.39
N ALA A 55 0.23 -10.63 -1.21
CA ALA A 55 1.53 -11.10 -1.65
C ALA A 55 2.48 -11.34 -0.47
N ALA A 56 2.51 -10.45 0.52
CA ALA A 56 3.35 -10.60 1.70
C ALA A 56 2.90 -11.76 2.59
N LEU A 57 1.59 -11.90 2.84
CA LEU A 57 1.06 -13.03 3.62
C LEU A 57 1.36 -14.37 2.94
N ALA A 58 1.18 -14.46 1.63
CA ALA A 58 1.57 -15.64 0.85
C ALA A 58 3.08 -15.89 0.96
N ALA A 59 3.90 -14.85 0.84
CA ALA A 59 5.34 -15.00 0.91
C ALA A 59 5.82 -15.43 2.32
N PHE A 60 5.25 -14.89 3.40
CA PHE A 60 5.48 -15.36 4.78
C PHE A 60 5.03 -16.82 5.01
N ALA A 61 4.05 -17.31 4.25
CA ALA A 61 3.65 -18.70 4.31
C ALA A 61 4.80 -19.64 3.87
N PHE A 62 5.66 -19.20 2.95
CA PHE A 62 6.78 -20.00 2.42
C PHE A 62 8.16 -19.60 2.98
N HIS A 63 8.39 -18.31 3.25
CA HIS A 63 9.66 -17.75 3.69
C HIS A 63 9.71 -17.60 5.22
N LYS A 64 10.02 -18.71 5.91
CA LYS A 64 9.94 -18.80 7.38
C LYS A 64 11.08 -18.08 8.12
N ASP A 65 12.26 -17.98 7.52
CA ASP A 65 13.47 -17.46 8.17
C ASP A 65 13.74 -15.97 7.88
N VAL A 66 12.70 -15.23 7.52
CA VAL A 66 12.82 -13.81 7.19
C VAL A 66 13.11 -12.97 8.45
N SER A 67 13.92 -11.92 8.31
CA SER A 67 14.24 -11.03 9.43
C SER A 67 12.98 -10.44 10.08
N ASN A 68 13.02 -10.21 11.38
CA ASN A 68 11.96 -9.50 12.11
C ASN A 68 12.40 -8.12 12.61
N LYS A 69 13.42 -7.52 11.99
CA LYS A 69 13.97 -6.22 12.42
C LYS A 69 12.94 -5.10 12.33
N ILE A 70 12.20 -5.04 11.22
CA ILE A 70 11.06 -4.13 11.07
C ILE A 70 9.82 -4.87 11.54
N THR A 71 9.19 -4.37 12.59
CA THR A 71 7.92 -4.88 13.11
C THR A 71 6.79 -3.94 12.70
N ILE A 72 5.54 -4.39 12.86
CA ILE A 72 4.35 -3.59 12.50
C ILE A 72 4.31 -2.26 13.26
N LEU A 73 4.66 -2.27 14.55
CA LEU A 73 4.68 -1.07 15.40
C LEU A 73 6.05 -0.38 15.43
N GLY A 74 7.03 -0.91 14.68
CA GLY A 74 8.41 -0.43 14.66
C GLY A 74 9.08 -0.38 16.04
N ALA A 75 10.16 0.42 16.14
CA ALA A 75 10.94 0.57 17.36
C ALA A 75 10.28 1.48 18.41
N THR A 76 9.55 2.52 17.97
CA THR A 76 8.91 3.51 18.87
C THR A 76 7.39 3.49 18.71
N LYS A 77 6.75 2.53 19.39
CA LYS A 77 5.31 2.24 19.26
C LYS A 77 4.43 3.48 19.36
N GLY A 78 4.66 4.33 20.37
CA GLY A 78 3.86 5.55 20.59
C GLY A 78 3.94 6.56 19.44
N LYS A 79 5.14 6.79 18.89
CA LYS A 79 5.33 7.70 17.74
C LYS A 79 4.64 7.15 16.49
N ASN A 80 4.74 5.85 16.26
CA ASN A 80 4.14 5.22 15.09
C ASN A 80 2.61 5.21 15.17
N VAL A 81 2.03 4.97 16.35
CA VAL A 81 0.58 5.11 16.56
C VAL A 81 0.14 6.56 16.36
N LEU A 82 0.92 7.53 16.84
CA LEU A 82 0.61 8.94 16.63
C LEU A 82 0.59 9.30 15.13
N ILE A 83 1.60 8.89 14.36
CA ILE A 83 1.66 9.13 12.91
C ILE A 83 0.46 8.51 12.19
N LEU A 84 -0.01 7.34 12.64
CA LEU A 84 -1.18 6.67 12.07
C LEU A 84 -2.49 7.44 12.35
N ILE A 85 -2.64 7.99 13.56
CA ILE A 85 -3.87 8.65 14.03
C ILE A 85 -3.95 10.10 13.52
N LEU A 86 -2.81 10.79 13.37
CA LEU A 86 -2.78 12.21 13.03
C LEU A 86 -3.57 12.56 11.76
N PRO A 87 -3.41 11.86 10.62
CA PRO A 87 -4.23 12.12 9.44
C PRO A 87 -5.72 11.91 9.71
N VAL A 88 -6.09 10.83 10.40
CA VAL A 88 -7.49 10.53 10.73
C VAL A 88 -8.09 11.65 11.57
N ALA A 89 -7.40 12.08 12.63
CA ALA A 89 -7.85 13.19 13.46
C ALA A 89 -7.98 14.49 12.66
N ALA A 90 -6.97 14.83 11.84
CA ALA A 90 -6.98 16.06 11.04
C ALA A 90 -8.14 16.11 10.03
N PHE A 91 -8.37 15.03 9.29
CA PHE A 91 -9.49 14.97 8.33
C PHE A 91 -10.85 14.92 9.04
N SER A 92 -10.93 14.32 10.23
CA SER A 92 -12.16 14.31 11.03
C SER A 92 -12.51 15.70 11.56
N THR A 93 -11.51 16.49 12.00
CA THR A 93 -11.73 17.83 12.57
C THR A 93 -11.98 18.88 11.50
N VAL A 94 -11.24 18.86 10.39
CA VAL A 94 -11.45 19.77 9.26
C VAL A 94 -12.75 19.45 8.54
N GLY A 95 -13.10 18.16 8.46
CA GLY A 95 -14.24 17.69 7.70
C GLY A 95 -13.98 17.70 6.19
N LEU A 96 -14.70 16.87 5.47
CA LEU A 96 -14.64 16.78 4.02
C LEU A 96 -16.04 16.92 3.42
N LYS A 97 -16.19 17.88 2.50
CA LYS A 97 -17.42 18.08 1.73
C LYS A 97 -17.71 16.84 0.89
N ASN A 98 -18.97 16.44 0.85
CA ASN A 98 -19.39 15.25 0.11
C ASN A 98 -20.81 15.40 -0.44
N SER A 99 -21.10 14.68 -1.52
CA SER A 99 -22.42 14.63 -2.17
C SER A 99 -23.33 13.53 -1.60
N PHE A 100 -22.87 12.80 -0.58
CA PHE A 100 -23.58 11.66 0.01
C PHE A 100 -24.51 12.07 1.17
N GLY A 101 -24.56 13.36 1.53
CA GLY A 101 -25.35 13.85 2.67
C GLY A 101 -24.80 13.40 4.03
N ILE A 102 -23.58 12.86 4.07
CA ILE A 102 -22.91 12.46 5.30
C ILE A 102 -22.35 13.72 5.98
N ASN A 103 -22.40 13.79 7.31
CA ASN A 103 -21.75 14.86 8.06
C ASN A 103 -20.26 14.98 7.66
N GLU A 104 -19.79 16.20 7.40
CA GLU A 104 -18.44 16.43 6.84
C GLU A 104 -17.32 15.85 7.71
N SER A 105 -17.43 15.95 9.04
CA SER A 105 -16.46 15.36 9.96
C SER A 105 -16.47 13.83 9.92
N LEU A 106 -17.66 13.22 9.88
CA LEU A 106 -17.79 11.76 9.77
C LEU A 106 -17.28 11.25 8.42
N PHE A 107 -17.53 11.99 7.34
CA PHE A 107 -17.02 11.65 6.02
C PHE A 107 -15.48 11.79 5.98
N GLY A 108 -14.93 12.85 6.56
CA GLY A 108 -13.49 13.05 6.72
C GLY A 108 -12.83 11.91 7.50
N PHE A 109 -13.43 11.50 8.62
CA PHE A 109 -13.01 10.31 9.37
C PHE A 109 -12.98 9.06 8.50
N ALA A 110 -14.10 8.74 7.85
CA ALA A 110 -14.24 7.52 7.06
C ALA A 110 -13.24 7.48 5.89
N PHE A 111 -13.08 8.60 5.19
CA PHE A 111 -12.12 8.75 4.11
C PHE A 111 -10.68 8.52 4.60
N ALA A 112 -10.28 9.18 5.68
CA ALA A 112 -8.93 9.04 6.22
C ALA A 112 -8.68 7.63 6.78
N ALA A 113 -9.65 7.04 7.49
CA ALA A 113 -9.52 5.68 8.02
C ALA A 113 -9.29 4.65 6.91
N VAL A 114 -10.03 4.75 5.80
CA VAL A 114 -9.87 3.85 4.65
C VAL A 114 -8.50 4.02 3.99
N ASN A 115 -8.04 5.26 3.79
CA ASN A 115 -6.72 5.51 3.23
C ASN A 115 -5.59 5.07 4.18
N THR A 116 -5.80 5.17 5.49
CA THR A 116 -4.87 4.62 6.50
C THR A 116 -4.78 3.10 6.41
N LEU A 117 -5.89 2.39 6.21
CA LEU A 117 -5.88 0.94 5.99
C LEU A 117 -5.16 0.56 4.70
N TYR A 118 -5.37 1.33 3.63
CA TYR A 118 -4.65 1.17 2.37
C TYR A 118 -3.14 1.34 2.55
N ALA A 119 -2.71 2.43 3.20
CA ALA A 119 -1.29 2.69 3.48
C ALA A 119 -0.69 1.58 4.35
N PHE A 120 -1.43 1.07 5.34
CA PHE A 120 -1.00 -0.06 6.13
C PHE A 120 -0.76 -1.32 5.28
N ALA A 121 -1.70 -1.65 4.39
CA ALA A 121 -1.60 -2.82 3.52
C ALA A 121 -0.39 -2.73 2.56
N GLU A 122 -0.12 -1.54 2.02
CA GLU A 122 1.09 -1.25 1.25
C GLU A 122 2.36 -1.44 2.08
N GLU A 123 2.48 -0.73 3.20
CA GLU A 123 3.68 -0.72 4.03
C GLU A 123 3.96 -2.11 4.65
N PHE A 124 2.93 -2.90 4.89
CA PHE A 124 3.08 -4.29 5.30
C PHE A 124 3.81 -5.12 4.24
N GLY A 125 3.49 -4.94 2.96
CA GLY A 125 4.20 -5.59 1.87
C GLY A 125 5.64 -5.11 1.73
N TRP A 126 5.79 -3.80 1.56
CA TRP A 126 7.08 -3.22 1.17
C TRP A 126 8.10 -3.16 2.30
N ARG A 127 7.66 -2.76 3.50
CA ARG A 127 8.57 -2.57 4.63
C ARG A 127 8.59 -3.80 5.53
N LYS A 128 7.42 -4.32 5.91
CA LYS A 128 7.36 -5.45 6.84
C LYS A 128 7.84 -6.76 6.21
N TYR A 129 7.53 -7.04 4.94
CA TYR A 129 8.06 -8.22 4.25
C TYR A 129 9.34 -7.91 3.45
N LEU A 130 9.26 -7.13 2.36
CA LEU A 130 10.36 -7.04 1.39
C LEU A 130 11.65 -6.45 1.98
N GLN A 131 11.57 -5.38 2.77
CA GLN A 131 12.75 -4.79 3.39
C GLN A 131 13.43 -5.71 4.40
N ASN A 132 12.65 -6.50 5.14
CA ASN A 132 13.18 -7.53 6.04
C ASN A 132 13.81 -8.71 5.27
N ALA A 133 13.20 -9.13 4.15
CA ALA A 133 13.75 -10.17 3.28
C ALA A 133 15.10 -9.74 2.65
N LEU A 134 15.28 -8.44 2.43
CA LEU A 134 16.51 -7.84 1.91
C LEU A 134 17.50 -7.41 3.00
N GLU A 135 17.30 -7.77 4.27
CA GLU A 135 18.11 -7.20 5.37
C GLU A 135 19.62 -7.47 5.23
N GLY A 136 20.01 -8.60 4.64
CA GLY A 136 21.41 -8.93 4.33
C GLY A 136 22.02 -8.19 3.13
N PHE A 137 21.25 -7.36 2.43
CA PHE A 137 21.68 -6.64 1.24
C PHE A 137 22.31 -5.30 1.59
N ASN A 138 23.10 -4.73 0.67
CA ASN A 138 23.65 -3.39 0.85
C ASN A 138 22.51 -2.39 1.12
N ARG A 139 22.69 -1.53 2.14
CA ARG A 139 21.65 -0.59 2.61
C ARG A 139 21.10 0.29 1.49
N ASN A 140 21.96 0.87 0.66
CA ASN A 140 21.55 1.78 -0.40
C ASN A 140 20.88 1.01 -1.53
N ALA A 141 21.48 -0.11 -1.95
CA ALA A 141 20.91 -0.96 -3.00
C ALA A 141 19.54 -1.54 -2.61
N LYS A 142 19.33 -1.86 -1.32
CA LYS A 142 18.04 -2.29 -0.77
C LYS A 142 16.96 -1.24 -0.98
N TYR A 143 17.23 0.01 -0.61
CA TYR A 143 16.24 1.08 -0.76
C TYR A 143 15.97 1.40 -2.23
N LEU A 144 17.00 1.42 -3.08
CA LEU A 144 16.83 1.61 -4.53
C LEU A 144 15.99 0.49 -5.15
N LEU A 145 16.22 -0.77 -4.77
CA LEU A 145 15.43 -1.89 -5.26
C LEU A 145 13.96 -1.78 -4.82
N ILE A 146 13.72 -1.49 -3.54
CA ILE A 146 12.35 -1.33 -3.03
C ILE A 146 11.65 -0.17 -3.74
N ALA A 147 12.32 0.96 -3.91
CA ALA A 147 11.77 2.12 -4.62
C ALA A 147 11.44 1.77 -6.08
N ALA A 148 12.34 1.10 -6.79
CA ALA A 148 12.11 0.67 -8.17
C ALA A 148 10.93 -0.29 -8.30
N VAL A 149 10.84 -1.29 -7.43
CA VAL A 149 9.73 -2.26 -7.45
C VAL A 149 8.40 -1.61 -7.06
N TRP A 150 8.40 -0.76 -6.03
CA TRP A 150 7.21 -0.02 -5.60
C TRP A 150 6.70 0.93 -6.68
N TRP A 151 7.62 1.54 -7.43
CA TRP A 151 7.29 2.35 -8.60
C TRP A 151 6.68 1.51 -9.73
N VAL A 152 7.30 0.38 -10.09
CA VAL A 152 6.73 -0.57 -11.08
C VAL A 152 5.37 -1.10 -10.63
N TRP A 153 5.08 -1.19 -9.35
CA TRP A 153 3.76 -1.62 -8.87
C TRP A 153 2.63 -0.62 -9.17
N HIS A 154 2.96 0.64 -9.43
CA HIS A 154 2.04 1.68 -9.89
C HIS A 154 1.83 1.70 -11.41
N PHE A 155 2.27 0.67 -12.15
CA PHE A 155 2.28 0.67 -13.62
C PHE A 155 0.88 0.83 -14.23
N ARG A 156 0.51 2.09 -14.45
CA ARG A 156 -0.59 2.53 -15.31
C ARG A 156 -0.06 3.34 -16.48
N PHE A 157 1.01 4.12 -16.23
CA PHE A 157 1.79 4.97 -17.14
C PHE A 157 1.04 5.45 -18.38
N ALA A 158 -0.17 5.96 -18.17
CA ALA A 158 -1.05 6.40 -19.25
C ALA A 158 -0.83 7.87 -19.57
N THR A 159 -0.21 8.62 -18.64
CA THR A 159 0.01 10.06 -18.77
C THR A 159 1.48 10.45 -18.59
N GLN A 160 1.84 11.64 -19.10
CA GLN A 160 3.16 12.23 -18.88
C GLN A 160 3.45 12.46 -17.39
N PHE A 161 2.42 12.78 -16.60
CA PHE A 161 2.56 12.91 -15.15
C PHE A 161 3.03 11.59 -14.53
N ASP A 162 2.40 10.47 -14.91
CA ASP A 162 2.73 9.14 -14.40
C ASP A 162 4.18 8.72 -14.74
N LEU A 163 4.70 9.17 -15.88
CA LEU A 163 6.04 8.82 -16.36
C LEU A 163 7.15 9.72 -15.81
N PHE A 164 6.93 11.04 -15.72
CA PHE A 164 8.00 12.01 -15.46
C PHE A 164 7.93 12.66 -14.07
N ILE A 165 6.74 12.85 -13.51
CA ILE A 165 6.56 13.56 -12.22
C ILE A 165 6.34 12.58 -11.08
N PHE A 166 5.47 11.59 -11.29
CA PHE A 166 5.16 10.57 -10.31
C PHE A 166 6.40 9.89 -9.69
N PRO A 167 7.48 9.53 -10.46
CA PRO A 167 8.68 8.94 -9.87
C PRO A 167 9.45 9.85 -8.91
N LEU A 168 9.26 11.17 -8.96
CA LEU A 168 10.03 12.15 -8.19
C LEU A 168 9.34 12.58 -6.88
N ILE A 169 8.04 12.32 -6.76
CA ILE A 169 7.21 12.70 -5.60
C ILE A 169 6.92 11.51 -4.65
N CYS A 170 7.61 10.41 -4.90
CA CYS A 170 7.39 9.06 -4.41
C CYS A 170 8.64 8.62 -3.64
#